data_AF-A0A223SBC3-F1
#
_entry.id   AF-A0A223SBC3-F1
#
_cell.length_a   1.000
_cell.length_b   1.000
_cell.length_c   1.000
_cell.angle_alpha   90.00
_cell.angle_beta   90.00
_cell.angle_gamma   90.00
#
_symmetry.space_group_name_H-M   'P 1'
#
loop_
_entity.id
_entity.type
_entity.pdbx_description
1 polymer ?
#
loop_
_entity_poly.entity_id
_entity_poly.type
_entity_poly.pdbx_seq_one_letter_code
_entity_poly.pdbx_strand_id
1 'polypeptide(L)'
;MTVRPRRLRSAAWAALLAVVLSSCATVPTGGPVVEGAGRQDEADDLYESFVRMLPAGPQKGVGEEGLVRGFLSDMRSYEDHHKAAREYLQPERREKWSGEGAVLIYPDMDEVSLSVDSGADGKTAEVRVRSPQVATLDPTGQYLPAEQGQMIDVTFDLAKNDEGEWRIVNLPDKLLLGEKDVERLYRPLNLYFYNLDHSSLVPDPVFLPARSDRREMRLVKTLVNGPTDWLVPAVGSAFPEDAKVDVAFDSGKVIVELRTDTGGDEFGMGAQLAWTLKQLPRVEGFTLRINDEDVEFPGDADENLQSTDKYWDPVNPGGVPTTTDLSAFFSRNGQLWSLTGTGTDDKHAEARLKGAAGVGDTPLKQHAVSLDQRRIAGIEAGGGRVVAADMTEGADFGTLMSGGKYTSVSWDRYGNLWVVEDVSEDGKDDRADRADKDSKDSKDDGSSGDKADDEPKRPGTKVWLLRGGTDPEEVDAPALRGREVKRLRVSRDGTRVAVITSDASGGKDDAGRLFVGRVIHGEEKSAVGAFLPLAQDLSTVEDASWRGGDQLAVVGQRARGANQAFLVSLDGSTDATSAAAPSGTDMKSITAAPGQPLMCGTEDGQIMLTGDRISWQRVADGANPVYPG
;
A
#
# COMPACT_ATOMS: atom_id res chain seq x y z
N MET A 1 -43.07 52.92 -25.33
CA MET A 1 -42.87 51.75 -24.45
C MET A 1 -41.38 51.51 -24.30
N THR A 2 -40.81 51.95 -23.19
CA THR A 2 -39.37 51.81 -22.86
C THR A 2 -39.18 50.55 -22.02
N VAL A 3 -38.59 49.51 -22.62
CA VAL A 3 -38.24 48.28 -21.91
C VAL A 3 -37.02 48.56 -21.02
N ARG A 4 -37.19 48.40 -19.71
CA ARG A 4 -36.21 48.76 -18.66
C ARG A 4 -34.91 47.93 -18.75
N PRO A 5 -33.72 48.53 -18.59
CA PRO A 5 -32.42 47.85 -18.62
C PRO A 5 -32.09 47.01 -17.38
N ARG A 6 -33.07 46.79 -16.48
CA ARG A 6 -32.86 46.04 -15.22
C ARG A 6 -32.77 44.53 -15.40
N ARG A 7 -33.40 43.96 -16.44
CA ARG A 7 -33.43 42.49 -16.64
C ARG A 7 -32.12 41.92 -17.21
N LEU A 8 -31.38 42.70 -17.99
CA LEU A 8 -30.08 42.30 -18.54
C LEU A 8 -28.98 42.24 -17.47
N ARG A 9 -29.04 43.12 -16.46
CA ARG A 9 -28.07 43.09 -15.35
C ARG A 9 -28.29 41.87 -14.45
N SER A 10 -29.54 41.52 -14.13
CA SER A 10 -29.84 40.32 -13.33
C SER A 10 -29.47 39.00 -14.04
N ALA A 11 -29.58 38.94 -15.37
CA ALA A 11 -29.13 37.76 -16.13
C ALA A 11 -27.60 37.64 -16.16
N ALA A 12 -26.88 38.76 -16.27
CA ALA A 12 -25.41 38.76 -16.21
C ALA A 12 -24.88 38.37 -14.83
N TRP A 13 -25.54 38.81 -13.74
CA TRP A 13 -25.17 38.40 -12.38
C TRP A 13 -25.48 36.92 -12.09
N ALA A 14 -26.58 36.38 -12.63
CA ALA A 14 -26.89 34.96 -12.50
C ALA A 14 -25.90 34.07 -13.30
N ALA A 15 -25.48 34.52 -14.48
CA ALA A 15 -24.45 33.82 -15.26
C ALA A 15 -23.07 33.88 -14.57
N LEU A 16 -22.71 35.03 -13.95
CA LEU A 16 -21.47 35.15 -13.18
C LEU A 16 -21.49 34.25 -11.92
N LEU A 17 -22.64 34.15 -11.23
CA LEU A 17 -22.80 33.25 -10.08
C LEU A 17 -22.72 31.77 -10.48
N ALA A 18 -23.25 31.41 -11.65
CA ALA A 18 -23.20 30.03 -12.15
C ALA A 18 -21.78 29.59 -12.54
N VAL A 19 -20.95 30.51 -13.05
CA VAL A 19 -19.53 30.23 -13.37
C VAL A 19 -18.66 30.13 -12.11
N VAL A 20 -19.00 30.86 -11.04
CA VAL A 20 -18.28 30.75 -9.75
C VAL A 20 -18.66 29.46 -8.98
N LEU A 21 -19.83 28.88 -9.26
CA LEU A 21 -20.30 27.63 -8.63
C LEU A 21 -19.83 26.36 -9.35
N SER A 22 -19.15 26.44 -10.51
CA SER A 22 -18.61 25.28 -11.23
C SER A 22 -17.13 24.98 -10.89
N SER A 23 -16.69 25.35 -9.70
CA SER A 23 -15.39 24.93 -9.17
C SER A 23 -15.52 23.54 -8.56
N CYS A 24 -15.55 22.49 -9.39
CA CYS A 24 -15.36 21.13 -8.92
C CYS A 24 -13.90 20.98 -8.48
N ALA A 25 -13.64 21.04 -7.18
CA ALA A 25 -12.37 20.60 -6.64
C ALA A 25 -12.31 19.07 -6.78
N THR A 26 -11.51 18.57 -7.73
CA THR A 26 -11.24 17.14 -7.85
C THR A 26 -10.14 16.80 -6.87
N VAL A 27 -10.41 15.90 -5.92
CA VAL A 27 -9.41 15.42 -4.96
C VAL A 27 -8.43 14.52 -5.72
N PRO A 28 -7.10 14.73 -5.63
CA PRO A 28 -6.13 13.82 -6.20
C PRO A 28 -6.38 12.40 -5.70
N THR A 29 -6.43 11.44 -6.62
CA THR A 29 -6.72 10.02 -6.32
C THR A 29 -5.48 9.23 -5.91
N GLY A 30 -4.37 9.93 -5.66
CA GLY A 30 -3.08 9.44 -5.19
C GLY A 30 -2.24 10.61 -4.69
N GLY A 31 -1.46 10.37 -3.64
CA GLY A 31 -0.71 11.39 -2.90
C GLY A 31 -0.82 11.13 -1.38
N PRO A 32 0.22 11.47 -0.60
CA PRO A 32 0.26 11.19 0.83
C PRO A 32 -0.94 11.82 1.54
N VAL A 33 -1.51 11.11 2.51
CA VAL A 33 -2.58 11.62 3.35
C VAL A 33 -2.05 12.82 4.15
N VAL A 34 -2.59 14.00 3.88
CA VAL A 34 -2.33 15.20 4.69
C VAL A 34 -3.51 15.38 5.64
N GLU A 35 -3.27 15.27 6.95
CA GLU A 35 -4.29 15.58 7.95
C GLU A 35 -4.80 17.01 7.76
N GLY A 36 -6.13 17.16 7.72
CA GLY A 36 -6.78 18.45 7.45
C GLY A 36 -6.45 19.49 8.51
N ALA A 37 -5.94 20.64 8.07
CA ALA A 37 -5.63 21.78 8.94
C ALA A 37 -6.89 22.29 9.64
N GLY A 38 -7.02 21.98 10.92
CA GLY A 38 -7.96 22.65 11.80
C GLY A 38 -7.59 24.13 11.92
N ARG A 39 -8.53 24.99 11.50
CA ARG A 39 -8.55 26.46 11.68
C ARG A 39 -7.59 27.26 10.78
N GLN A 40 -8.17 27.83 9.71
CA GLN A 40 -7.64 28.99 8.99
C GLN A 40 -7.56 30.18 9.96
N ASP A 41 -6.35 30.54 10.34
CA ASP A 41 -5.85 31.90 10.61
C ASP A 41 -4.43 31.79 11.22
N GLU A 42 -3.46 31.20 10.49
CA GLU A 42 -1.99 31.22 10.78
C GLU A 42 -1.24 30.42 9.68
N ALA A 43 -1.37 30.85 8.42
CA ALA A 43 -0.84 30.11 7.25
C ALA A 43 0.64 30.38 6.93
N ASP A 44 1.43 30.94 7.86
CA ASP A 44 2.88 31.16 7.66
C ASP A 44 3.76 30.67 8.82
N ASP A 45 3.20 30.09 9.90
CA ASP A 45 3.98 29.75 11.12
C ASP A 45 3.80 28.30 11.65
N LEU A 46 3.02 27.44 10.98
CA LEU A 46 2.88 26.03 11.41
C LEU A 46 4.14 25.19 11.17
N TYR A 47 5.12 25.70 10.41
CA TYR A 47 6.40 25.06 10.12
C TYR A 47 7.46 25.27 11.23
N GLU A 48 7.23 26.16 12.20
CA GLU A 48 8.16 26.43 13.31
C GLU A 48 7.85 25.64 14.60
N SER A 49 6.74 24.91 14.69
CA SER A 49 6.39 24.14 15.91
C SER A 49 7.20 22.86 16.13
N PHE A 50 8.35 22.70 15.47
CA PHE A 50 9.28 21.64 15.81
C PHE A 50 9.93 21.98 17.15
N VAL A 51 9.54 21.26 18.20
CA VAL A 51 10.23 21.31 19.49
C VAL A 51 11.68 20.89 19.27
N ARG A 52 12.58 21.88 19.21
CA ARG A 52 14.02 21.64 19.08
C ARG A 52 14.48 20.90 20.32
N MET A 53 14.82 19.64 20.11
CA MET A 53 15.33 18.79 21.16
C MET A 53 16.82 19.10 21.31
N LEU A 54 17.18 19.72 22.41
CA LEU A 54 18.58 19.98 22.72
C LEU A 54 19.20 18.67 23.21
N PRO A 55 20.14 18.07 22.45
CA PRO A 55 20.81 16.86 22.88
C PRO A 55 21.63 17.14 24.13
N ALA A 56 21.69 16.16 25.04
CA ALA A 56 22.37 16.33 26.32
C ALA A 56 23.88 16.05 26.23
N GLY A 57 24.30 15.23 25.26
CA GLY A 57 25.65 14.70 25.18
C GLY A 57 25.99 13.72 26.32
N PRO A 58 27.14 13.03 26.24
CA PRO A 58 27.55 12.07 27.26
C PRO A 58 27.76 12.77 28.61
N GLN A 59 27.05 12.31 29.65
CA GLN A 59 27.17 12.86 31.00
C GLN A 59 28.40 12.30 31.72
N LYS A 60 29.10 13.17 32.46
CA LYS A 60 30.30 12.78 33.21
C LYS A 60 29.98 11.69 34.24
N GLY A 61 30.79 10.63 34.25
CA GLY A 61 30.66 9.52 35.19
C GLY A 61 29.47 8.59 34.95
N VAL A 62 28.79 8.70 33.79
CA VAL A 62 27.74 7.75 33.40
C VAL A 62 28.31 6.34 33.21
N GLY A 63 27.57 5.32 33.66
CA GLY A 63 27.90 3.92 33.42
C GLY A 63 27.63 3.47 31.99
N GLU A 64 27.96 2.22 31.70
CA GLU A 64 27.88 1.56 30.39
C GLU A 64 26.46 1.66 29.78
N GLU A 65 25.44 1.24 30.52
CA GLU A 65 24.04 1.31 30.08
C GLU A 65 23.60 2.75 29.83
N GLY A 66 23.96 3.67 30.73
CA GLY A 66 23.57 5.07 30.61
C GLY A 66 24.25 5.76 29.41
N LEU A 67 25.47 5.38 29.06
CA LEU A 67 26.14 5.85 27.85
C LEU A 67 25.36 5.44 26.60
N VAL A 68 25.00 4.15 26.49
CA VAL A 68 24.27 3.63 25.32
C VAL A 68 22.85 4.21 25.26
N ARG A 69 22.13 4.30 26.38
CA ARG A 69 20.81 4.97 26.41
C ARG A 69 20.89 6.44 25.99
N GLY A 70 21.90 7.17 26.45
CA GLY A 70 22.15 8.55 26.04
C GLY A 70 22.46 8.65 24.54
N PHE A 71 23.30 7.75 24.02
CA PHE A 71 23.62 7.68 22.60
C PHE A 71 22.37 7.44 21.73
N LEU A 72 21.53 6.46 22.09
CA LEU A 72 20.26 6.19 21.40
C LEU A 72 19.31 7.41 21.47
N SER A 73 19.24 8.08 22.61
CA SER A 73 18.47 9.33 22.75
C SER A 73 19.02 10.45 21.87
N ASP A 74 20.33 10.57 21.69
CA ASP A 74 20.90 11.67 20.91
C ASP A 74 21.00 11.34 19.40
N MET A 75 20.80 10.08 18.99
CA MET A 75 20.69 9.68 17.58
C MET A 75 19.57 10.42 16.84
N ARG A 76 18.46 10.75 17.52
CA ARG A 76 17.32 11.46 16.92
C ARG A 76 17.62 12.91 16.52
N SER A 77 18.77 13.45 16.92
CA SER A 77 19.22 14.76 16.47
C SER A 77 19.94 14.65 15.12
N TYR A 78 19.33 15.18 14.05
CA TYR A 78 19.92 15.26 12.71
C TYR A 78 20.90 16.45 12.52
N GLU A 79 21.06 17.31 13.53
CA GLU A 79 21.95 18.48 13.41
C GLU A 79 23.41 18.08 13.17
N ASP A 80 24.07 18.77 12.23
CA ASP A 80 25.48 18.60 11.86
C ASP A 80 25.89 17.11 11.66
N HIS A 81 25.09 16.35 10.89
CA HIS A 81 25.30 14.91 10.65
C HIS A 81 25.35 14.07 11.95
N HIS A 82 24.34 14.23 12.81
CA HIS A 82 24.26 13.56 14.12
C HIS A 82 25.42 13.89 15.06
N LYS A 83 25.87 15.15 15.07
CA LYS A 83 27.01 15.62 15.86
C LYS A 83 26.91 15.24 17.34
N ALA A 84 25.74 15.37 17.94
CA ALA A 84 25.53 15.01 19.34
C ALA A 84 25.76 13.52 19.61
N ALA A 85 25.20 12.63 18.79
CA ALA A 85 25.43 11.20 18.90
C ALA A 85 26.92 10.86 18.73
N ARG A 86 27.63 11.57 17.84
CA ARG A 86 29.08 11.40 17.67
C ARG A 86 29.88 11.69 18.95
N GLU A 87 29.41 12.53 19.86
CA GLU A 87 30.15 12.84 21.10
C GLU A 87 30.31 11.62 22.03
N TYR A 88 29.42 10.63 21.92
CA TYR A 88 29.48 9.37 22.68
C TYR A 88 30.54 8.40 22.14
N LEU A 89 31.02 8.61 20.91
CA LEU A 89 31.98 7.73 20.26
C LEU A 89 33.43 8.11 20.64
N GLN A 90 34.33 7.15 20.55
CA GLN A 90 35.77 7.41 20.61
C GLN A 90 36.23 8.18 19.35
N PRO A 91 37.23 9.10 19.42
CA PRO A 91 37.61 9.95 18.28
C PRO A 91 37.79 9.22 16.94
N GLU A 92 38.45 8.07 16.93
CA GLU A 92 38.71 7.30 15.70
C GLU A 92 37.43 6.77 15.05
N ARG A 93 36.38 6.54 15.85
CA ARG A 93 35.08 6.07 15.36
C ARG A 93 34.17 7.23 14.95
N ARG A 94 34.30 8.40 15.58
CA ARG A 94 33.53 9.61 15.26
C ARG A 94 33.62 10.03 13.81
N GLU A 95 34.79 9.91 13.20
CA GLU A 95 35.01 10.35 11.82
C GLU A 95 34.51 9.33 10.79
N LYS A 96 34.39 8.05 11.18
CA LYS A 96 34.07 6.95 10.27
C LYS A 96 32.60 6.56 10.25
N TRP A 97 31.88 6.80 11.34
CA TRP A 97 30.46 6.47 11.40
C TRP A 97 29.67 7.39 10.48
N SER A 98 28.87 6.85 9.56
CA SER A 98 28.12 7.68 8.62
C SER A 98 26.91 8.32 9.30
N GLY A 99 26.19 7.54 10.11
CA GLY A 99 24.88 7.92 10.64
C GLY A 99 23.81 8.05 9.54
N GLU A 100 24.09 7.59 8.32
CA GLU A 100 23.23 7.78 7.13
C GLU A 100 22.82 6.43 6.50
N GLY A 101 22.99 5.33 7.24
CA GLY A 101 22.56 3.98 6.84
C GLY A 101 21.10 3.67 7.18
N ALA A 102 20.75 2.39 7.11
CA ALA A 102 19.41 1.91 7.47
C ALA A 102 19.03 2.28 8.91
N VAL A 103 17.75 2.55 9.16
CA VAL A 103 17.17 2.80 10.48
C VAL A 103 16.44 1.55 10.97
N LEU A 104 16.80 1.05 12.14
CA LEU A 104 16.01 0.06 12.86
C LEU A 104 15.04 0.79 13.78
N ILE A 105 13.76 0.45 13.69
CA ILE A 105 12.69 1.15 14.38
C ILE A 105 12.19 0.28 15.53
N TYR A 106 12.26 0.80 16.76
CA TYR A 106 11.70 0.17 17.97
C TYR A 106 10.46 0.95 18.45
N PRO A 107 9.54 0.35 19.22
CA PRO A 107 8.30 1.02 19.62
C PRO A 107 8.55 2.26 20.48
N ASP A 108 9.27 2.08 21.59
CA ASP A 108 9.59 3.13 22.54
C ASP A 108 10.84 2.73 23.35
N MET A 109 11.54 3.70 23.95
CA MET A 109 12.71 3.46 24.79
C MET A 109 12.41 2.61 26.04
N ASP A 110 11.16 2.59 26.50
CA ASP A 110 10.71 1.73 27.60
C ASP A 110 10.73 0.23 27.23
N GLU A 111 10.60 -0.09 25.93
CA GLU A 111 10.67 -1.46 25.39
C GLU A 111 12.11 -1.89 25.04
N VAL A 112 13.09 -1.03 25.32
CA VAL A 112 14.51 -1.31 25.06
C VAL A 112 15.17 -1.90 26.31
N SER A 113 15.59 -3.16 26.18
CA SER A 113 16.38 -3.87 27.18
C SER A 113 17.86 -3.82 26.84
N LEU A 114 18.69 -3.56 27.85
CA LEU A 114 20.15 -3.55 27.73
C LEU A 114 20.75 -4.58 28.69
N SER A 115 21.69 -5.38 28.20
CA SER A 115 22.50 -6.28 29.03
C SER A 115 23.97 -5.92 28.89
N VAL A 116 24.64 -5.72 30.02
CA VAL A 116 26.05 -5.33 30.09
C VAL A 116 26.90 -6.54 30.46
N ASP A 117 27.94 -6.79 29.66
CA ASP A 117 29.04 -7.71 29.98
C ASP A 117 30.33 -6.90 30.16
N SER A 118 30.69 -6.63 31.41
CA SER A 118 31.87 -5.85 31.74
C SER A 118 33.14 -6.70 31.62
N GLY A 119 34.13 -6.20 30.88
CA GLY A 119 35.43 -6.84 30.76
C GLY A 119 36.15 -6.96 32.10
N ALA A 120 36.91 -8.04 32.27
CA ALA A 120 37.67 -8.30 33.51
C ALA A 120 38.72 -7.21 33.82
N ASP A 121 39.08 -6.38 32.84
CA ASP A 121 40.01 -5.25 32.99
C ASP A 121 39.36 -3.99 33.61
N GLY A 122 38.03 -3.96 33.73
CA GLY A 122 37.26 -2.81 34.20
C GLY A 122 37.35 -1.57 33.29
N LYS A 123 37.83 -1.75 32.05
CA LYS A 123 38.09 -0.71 31.05
C LYS A 123 37.39 -0.96 29.73
N THR A 124 36.90 -2.17 29.50
CA THR A 124 36.10 -2.57 28.33
C THR A 124 34.76 -3.12 28.77
N ALA A 125 33.74 -3.00 27.93
CA ALA A 125 32.44 -3.63 28.15
C ALA A 125 31.72 -3.87 26.82
N GLU A 126 30.91 -4.91 26.79
CA GLU A 126 29.93 -5.14 25.72
C GLU A 126 28.54 -4.80 26.24
N VAL A 127 27.78 -4.01 25.47
CA VAL A 127 26.39 -3.68 25.79
C VAL A 127 25.50 -4.16 24.65
N ARG A 128 24.71 -5.20 24.92
CA ARG A 128 23.74 -5.75 23.98
C ARG A 128 22.39 -5.09 24.19
N VAL A 129 21.79 -4.61 23.11
CA VAL A 129 20.51 -3.90 23.06
C VAL A 129 19.49 -4.78 22.36
N ARG A 130 18.37 -5.05 23.03
CA ARG A 130 17.26 -5.84 22.48
C ARG A 130 15.92 -5.14 22.66
N SER A 131 15.09 -5.16 21.62
CA SER A 131 13.74 -4.60 21.63
C SER A 131 12.88 -5.26 20.54
N PRO A 132 11.55 -5.32 20.68
CA PRO A 132 10.69 -5.63 19.54
C PRO A 132 11.01 -4.72 18.35
N GLN A 133 10.98 -5.27 17.14
CA GLN A 133 11.17 -4.48 15.94
C GLN A 133 9.81 -4.05 15.39
N VAL A 134 9.65 -2.75 15.11
CA VAL A 134 8.47 -2.21 14.42
C VAL A 134 8.69 -2.31 12.91
N ALA A 135 9.84 -1.83 12.44
CA ALA A 135 10.17 -1.79 11.01
C ALA A 135 11.68 -1.57 10.78
N THR A 136 12.08 -1.62 9.52
CA THR A 136 13.35 -1.08 9.03
C THR A 136 13.06 0.02 8.03
N LEU A 137 13.72 1.16 8.14
CA LEU A 137 13.87 2.09 7.02
C LEU A 137 15.17 1.75 6.29
N ASP A 138 15.09 1.31 5.05
CA ASP A 138 16.28 0.97 4.29
C ASP A 138 17.00 2.23 3.74
N PRO A 139 18.21 2.10 3.16
CA PRO A 139 18.93 3.24 2.60
C PRO A 139 18.26 3.92 1.39
N THR A 140 17.35 3.24 0.70
CA THR A 140 16.56 3.81 -0.40
C THR A 140 15.40 4.67 0.12
N GLY A 141 15.12 4.59 1.42
CA GLY A 141 14.00 5.25 2.07
C GLY A 141 12.75 4.37 2.12
N GLN A 142 12.84 3.09 1.78
CA GLN A 142 11.71 2.18 1.88
C GLN A 142 11.44 1.80 3.34
N TYR A 143 10.22 2.00 3.80
CA TYR A 143 9.76 1.49 5.09
C TYR A 143 9.31 0.03 4.95
N LEU A 144 9.98 -0.86 5.67
CA LEU A 144 9.76 -2.30 5.67
C LEU A 144 9.22 -2.72 7.03
N PRO A 145 7.90 -2.93 7.18
CA PRO A 145 7.31 -3.38 8.43
C PRO A 145 7.91 -4.71 8.88
N ALA A 146 8.15 -4.86 10.17
CA ALA A 146 8.71 -6.08 10.73
C ALA A 146 7.67 -7.21 10.72
N GLU A 147 8.15 -8.45 10.65
CA GLU A 147 7.31 -9.62 10.88
C GLU A 147 6.94 -9.75 12.37
N GLN A 148 5.82 -10.41 12.66
CA GLN A 148 5.35 -10.59 14.02
C GLN A 148 6.41 -11.31 14.88
N GLY A 149 6.80 -10.67 15.99
CA GLY A 149 7.79 -11.22 16.92
C GLY A 149 9.25 -11.03 16.50
N GLN A 150 9.51 -10.32 15.40
CA GLN A 150 10.86 -9.91 15.03
C GLN A 150 11.46 -8.97 16.09
N MET A 151 12.75 -9.16 16.38
CA MET A 151 13.46 -8.43 17.43
C MET A 151 14.68 -7.72 16.85
N ILE A 152 14.92 -6.51 17.32
CA ILE A 152 16.23 -5.85 17.22
C ILE A 152 17.16 -6.53 18.24
N ASP A 153 18.37 -6.85 17.79
CA ASP A 153 19.43 -7.41 18.62
C ASP A 153 20.78 -6.92 18.10
N VAL A 154 21.33 -5.91 18.78
CA VAL A 154 22.58 -5.27 18.37
C VAL A 154 23.53 -5.11 19.55
N THR A 155 24.82 -5.11 19.25
CA THR A 155 25.88 -5.00 20.26
C THR A 155 26.69 -3.72 20.07
N PHE A 156 27.02 -3.08 21.19
CA PHE A 156 27.95 -1.95 21.28
C PHE A 156 29.17 -2.35 22.09
N ASP A 157 30.36 -2.07 21.56
CA ASP A 157 31.60 -2.24 22.29
C ASP A 157 32.03 -0.90 22.88
N LEU A 158 32.38 -0.89 24.16
CA LEU A 158 32.73 0.29 24.94
C LEU A 158 34.16 0.18 25.46
N ALA A 159 34.84 1.31 25.56
CA ALA A 159 36.12 1.44 26.25
C ALA A 159 36.19 2.75 27.04
N LYS A 160 36.94 2.76 28.14
CA LYS A 160 37.26 4.01 28.85
C LYS A 160 38.32 4.81 28.09
N ASN A 161 38.09 6.12 27.98
CA ASN A 161 39.09 7.06 27.48
C ASN A 161 40.16 7.38 28.57
N ASP A 162 41.11 8.25 28.23
CA ASP A 162 42.20 8.67 29.14
C ASP A 162 41.70 9.39 30.41
N GLU A 163 40.48 9.95 30.37
CA GLU A 163 39.81 10.59 31.51
C GLU A 163 39.03 9.60 32.38
N GLY A 164 39.02 8.31 32.01
CA GLY A 164 38.33 7.24 32.72
C GLY A 164 36.83 7.15 32.41
N GLU A 165 36.35 7.86 31.40
CA GLU A 165 34.95 7.89 30.99
C GLU A 165 34.68 6.91 29.86
N TRP A 166 33.52 6.24 29.89
CA TRP A 166 33.11 5.33 28.82
C TRP A 166 32.87 6.05 27.49
N ARG A 167 33.30 5.44 26.40
CA ARG A 167 33.01 5.83 25.01
C ARG A 167 32.74 4.58 24.16
N ILE A 168 31.89 4.73 23.15
CA ILE A 168 31.57 3.66 22.19
C ILE A 168 32.70 3.57 21.16
N VAL A 169 33.27 2.38 21.00
CA VAL A 169 34.38 2.13 20.07
C VAL A 169 33.93 1.37 18.83
N ASN A 170 32.90 0.54 18.97
CA ASN A 170 32.28 -0.20 17.87
C ASN A 170 30.76 -0.24 18.04
N LEU A 171 30.06 -0.20 16.91
CA LEU A 171 28.61 -0.10 16.82
C LEU A 171 28.16 -0.51 15.42
N PRO A 172 26.91 -1.00 15.26
CA PRO A 172 26.32 -1.21 13.95
C PRO A 172 26.29 0.10 13.14
N ASP A 173 26.49 0.00 11.83
CA ASP A 173 26.36 1.13 10.90
C ASP A 173 24.88 1.34 10.51
N LYS A 174 24.05 1.52 11.55
CA LYS A 174 22.60 1.71 11.46
C LYS A 174 22.17 2.73 12.53
N LEU A 175 21.11 3.46 12.24
CA LEU A 175 20.42 4.24 13.26
C LEU A 175 19.43 3.34 14.00
N LEU A 176 19.24 3.58 15.29
CA LEU A 176 18.18 2.97 16.09
C LEU A 176 17.29 4.12 16.58
N LEU A 177 16.09 4.22 16.04
CA LEU A 177 15.15 5.30 16.36
C LEU A 177 13.84 4.72 16.89
N GLY A 178 13.23 5.42 17.85
CA GLY A 178 11.87 5.11 18.27
C GLY A 178 10.88 5.46 17.17
N GLU A 179 9.76 4.75 17.12
CA GLU A 179 8.70 4.96 16.13
C GLU A 179 8.26 6.43 16.03
N LYS A 180 7.97 7.06 17.18
CA LYS A 180 7.61 8.49 17.25
C LYS A 180 8.71 9.43 16.79
N ASP A 181 9.98 9.04 16.95
CA ASP A 181 11.09 9.83 16.41
C ASP A 181 11.11 9.75 14.88
N VAL A 182 10.83 8.58 14.29
CA VAL A 182 10.71 8.43 12.83
C VAL A 182 9.53 9.25 12.28
N GLU A 183 8.35 9.16 12.89
CA GLU A 183 7.17 9.97 12.52
C GLU A 183 7.48 11.47 12.53
N ARG A 184 8.27 11.92 13.50
CA ARG A 184 8.66 13.32 13.63
C ARG A 184 9.72 13.71 12.59
N LEU A 185 10.72 12.86 12.36
CA LEU A 185 11.95 13.20 11.63
C LEU A 185 11.88 12.88 10.14
N TYR A 186 10.97 12.01 9.72
CA TYR A 186 10.80 11.59 8.34
C TYR A 186 9.39 11.91 7.83
N ARG A 187 9.24 12.02 6.52
CA ARG A 187 7.94 12.16 5.86
C ARG A 187 7.82 11.15 4.73
N PRO A 188 6.70 10.41 4.65
CA PRO A 188 6.41 9.58 3.49
C PRO A 188 6.07 10.48 2.30
N LEU A 189 6.66 10.18 1.14
CA LEU A 189 6.40 10.78 -0.15
C LEU A 189 6.42 9.66 -1.20
N ASN A 190 5.60 9.73 -2.23
CA ASN A 190 5.66 8.75 -3.32
C ASN A 190 6.64 9.21 -4.40
N LEU A 191 7.49 8.31 -4.86
CA LEU A 191 8.07 8.38 -6.20
C LEU A 191 7.11 7.71 -7.16
N TYR A 192 7.06 8.13 -8.42
CA TYR A 192 6.17 7.52 -9.40
C TYR A 192 6.98 6.92 -10.55
N PHE A 193 6.76 5.64 -10.83
CA PHE A 193 7.44 4.87 -11.89
C PHE A 193 6.44 4.22 -12.83
N TYR A 194 6.83 3.87 -14.04
CA TYR A 194 5.92 3.26 -15.00
C TYR A 194 5.66 1.79 -14.70
N ASN A 195 4.42 1.34 -14.86
CA ASN A 195 4.18 -0.09 -15.04
C ASN A 195 4.76 -0.58 -16.39
N LEU A 196 4.83 -1.90 -16.59
CA LEU A 196 5.59 -2.49 -17.71
C LEU A 196 5.18 -2.02 -19.12
N ASP A 197 3.90 -1.69 -19.33
CA ASP A 197 3.40 -1.20 -20.62
C ASP A 197 3.29 0.33 -20.68
N HIS A 198 3.83 1.03 -19.69
CA HIS A 198 3.86 2.49 -19.55
C HIS A 198 2.47 3.14 -19.59
N SER A 199 1.43 2.38 -19.24
CA SER A 199 0.02 2.83 -19.30
C SER A 199 -0.49 3.41 -17.98
N SER A 200 0.32 3.37 -16.92
CA SER A 200 0.02 3.94 -15.61
C SER A 200 1.31 4.13 -14.81
N LEU A 201 1.32 5.17 -13.97
CA LEU A 201 2.35 5.34 -12.95
C LEU A 201 2.01 4.54 -11.70
N VAL A 202 3.04 4.10 -10.99
CA VAL A 202 2.96 3.26 -9.81
C VAL A 202 3.67 4.01 -8.69
N PRO A 203 2.97 4.35 -7.60
CA PRO A 203 3.59 5.00 -6.46
C PRO A 203 4.50 4.03 -5.70
N ASP A 204 5.68 4.52 -5.37
CA ASP A 204 6.73 3.88 -4.60
C ASP A 204 7.03 4.76 -3.36
N PRO A 205 6.42 4.45 -2.20
CA PRO A 205 6.55 5.28 -1.02
C PRO A 205 7.98 5.25 -0.46
N VAL A 206 8.55 6.44 -0.24
CA VAL A 206 9.86 6.63 0.40
C VAL A 206 9.77 7.63 1.54
N PHE A 207 10.51 7.39 2.62
CA PHE A 207 10.62 8.28 3.76
C PHE A 207 11.85 9.16 3.63
N LEU A 208 11.62 10.44 3.43
CA LEU A 208 12.70 11.43 3.37
C LEU A 208 12.78 12.22 4.68
N PRO A 209 13.99 12.58 5.14
CA PRO A 209 14.14 13.45 6.30
C PRO A 209 13.35 14.76 6.14
N ALA A 210 12.56 15.11 7.15
CA ALA A 210 11.68 16.27 7.13
C ALA A 210 12.48 17.58 7.14
N ARG A 211 13.56 17.66 7.93
CA ARG A 211 14.42 18.84 7.99
C ARG A 211 15.54 18.73 6.96
N SER A 212 15.25 19.11 5.73
CA SER A 212 16.30 19.54 4.81
C SER A 212 15.86 20.82 4.12
N ASP A 213 16.73 21.81 4.09
CA ASP A 213 16.68 23.02 3.26
C ASP A 213 16.59 22.73 1.75
N ARG A 214 16.56 21.45 1.35
CA ARG A 214 16.63 20.95 -0.02
C ARG A 214 15.74 19.73 -0.27
N ARG A 215 14.55 19.68 0.32
CA ARG A 215 13.68 18.48 0.24
C ARG A 215 13.26 18.19 -1.20
N GLU A 216 12.95 19.22 -1.97
CA GLU A 216 12.58 19.18 -3.39
C GLU A 216 13.71 18.56 -4.22
N MET A 217 14.93 19.07 -4.04
CA MET A 217 16.12 18.56 -4.72
C MET A 217 16.41 17.11 -4.36
N ARG A 218 16.22 16.74 -3.07
CA ARG A 218 16.41 15.36 -2.62
C ARG A 218 15.38 14.44 -3.27
N LEU A 219 14.11 14.82 -3.28
CA LEU A 219 13.03 14.01 -3.87
C LEU A 219 13.28 13.74 -5.36
N VAL A 220 13.66 14.76 -6.13
CA VAL A 220 14.03 14.60 -7.54
C VAL A 220 15.26 13.69 -7.70
N LYS A 221 16.30 13.89 -6.89
CA LYS A 221 17.49 13.02 -6.92
C LYS A 221 17.14 11.56 -6.61
N THR A 222 16.27 11.32 -5.63
CA THR A 222 15.80 9.97 -5.32
C THR A 222 15.00 9.38 -6.49
N LEU A 223 14.11 10.15 -7.13
CA LEU A 223 13.38 9.71 -8.32
C LEU A 223 14.31 9.29 -9.46
N VAL A 224 15.32 10.11 -9.77
CA VAL A 224 16.28 9.85 -10.87
C VAL A 224 17.17 8.65 -10.55
N ASN A 225 17.51 8.42 -9.27
CA ASN A 225 18.28 7.25 -8.86
C ASN A 225 17.52 5.93 -9.01
N GLY A 226 16.19 5.97 -9.18
CA GLY A 226 15.35 4.81 -9.47
C GLY A 226 14.48 4.36 -8.30
N PRO A 227 13.69 3.28 -8.51
CA PRO A 227 12.75 2.75 -7.54
C PRO A 227 13.43 2.04 -6.37
N THR A 228 12.67 1.77 -5.31
CA THR A 228 13.07 0.94 -4.18
C THR A 228 13.37 -0.49 -4.63
N ASP A 229 14.29 -1.18 -3.94
CA ASP A 229 14.69 -2.57 -4.25
C ASP A 229 13.49 -3.53 -4.30
N TRP A 230 12.45 -3.23 -3.52
CA TRP A 230 11.21 -3.99 -3.53
C TRP A 230 10.40 -3.80 -4.81
N LEU A 231 10.28 -2.58 -5.33
CA LEU A 231 9.43 -2.30 -6.48
C LEU A 231 10.15 -2.48 -7.82
N VAL A 232 11.48 -2.31 -7.87
CA VAL A 232 12.33 -2.44 -9.08
C VAL A 232 11.88 -3.53 -10.07
N PRO A 233 11.57 -4.79 -9.66
CA PRO A 233 11.24 -5.84 -10.61
C PRO A 233 9.88 -5.70 -11.32
N ALA A 234 9.02 -4.78 -10.89
CA ALA A 234 7.65 -4.62 -11.37
C ALA A 234 7.42 -3.32 -12.17
N VAL A 235 8.39 -2.39 -12.17
CA VAL A 235 8.25 -1.05 -12.73
C VAL A 235 9.48 -0.64 -13.56
N GLY A 236 9.31 0.39 -14.40
CA GLY A 236 10.37 1.02 -15.19
C GLY A 236 10.52 2.50 -14.88
N SER A 237 11.74 3.01 -15.03
CA SER A 237 12.03 4.44 -15.03
C SER A 237 12.13 4.96 -16.47
N ALA A 238 11.58 6.13 -16.74
CA ALA A 238 11.80 6.86 -17.99
C ALA A 238 13.14 7.62 -17.98
N PHE A 239 13.75 7.81 -16.81
CA PHE A 239 15.09 8.35 -16.70
C PHE A 239 16.12 7.32 -17.16
N PRO A 240 17.07 7.71 -18.04
CA PRO A 240 18.18 6.84 -18.43
C PRO A 240 19.05 6.41 -17.26
N GLU A 241 19.60 5.19 -17.31
CA GLU A 241 20.50 4.68 -16.26
C GLU A 241 21.81 5.49 -16.13
N ASP A 242 22.25 6.13 -17.21
CA ASP A 242 23.45 6.97 -17.24
C ASP A 242 23.20 8.42 -16.82
N ALA A 243 21.94 8.76 -16.52
CA ALA A 243 21.52 10.12 -16.27
C ALA A 243 22.20 10.71 -15.03
N LYS A 244 22.75 11.92 -15.20
CA LYS A 244 23.27 12.75 -14.11
C LYS A 244 22.38 13.96 -13.96
N VAL A 245 21.91 14.20 -12.73
CA VAL A 245 20.97 15.28 -12.45
C VAL A 245 21.59 16.34 -11.54
N ASP A 246 21.45 17.61 -11.95
CA ASP A 246 21.55 18.76 -11.05
C ASP A 246 20.17 19.37 -10.85
N VAL A 247 19.88 19.78 -9.62
CA VAL A 247 18.53 20.25 -9.24
C VAL A 247 18.65 21.53 -8.44
N ALA A 248 17.90 22.54 -8.86
CA ALA A 248 17.71 23.77 -8.12
C ALA A 248 16.23 23.96 -7.78
N PHE A 249 15.98 24.69 -6.70
CA PHE A 249 14.64 25.16 -6.34
C PHE A 249 14.70 26.66 -6.16
N ASP A 250 13.90 27.38 -6.93
CA ASP A 250 13.81 28.84 -6.90
C ASP A 250 12.35 29.27 -6.99
N SER A 251 11.90 30.06 -6.02
CA SER A 251 10.61 30.76 -6.07
C SER A 251 9.42 29.87 -6.47
N GLY A 252 9.33 28.66 -5.91
CA GLY A 252 8.25 27.70 -6.17
C GLY A 252 8.47 26.79 -7.39
N LYS A 253 9.55 27.00 -8.15
CA LYS A 253 9.88 26.23 -9.36
C LYS A 253 11.08 25.31 -9.14
N VAL A 254 10.94 24.05 -9.53
CA VAL A 254 12.04 23.06 -9.52
C VAL A 254 12.70 23.03 -10.89
N ILE A 255 14.00 23.31 -10.96
CA ILE A 255 14.77 23.27 -12.21
C ILE A 255 15.60 21.98 -12.20
N VAL A 256 15.35 21.11 -13.17
CA VAL A 256 16.00 19.80 -13.32
C VAL A 256 16.88 19.83 -14.56
N GLU A 257 18.20 19.79 -14.38
CA GLU A 257 19.19 19.70 -15.46
C GLU A 257 19.71 18.26 -15.55
N LEU A 258 19.41 17.60 -16.67
CA LEU A 258 19.77 16.22 -16.93
C LEU A 258 20.88 16.14 -17.97
N ARG A 259 21.94 15.38 -17.69
CA ARG A 259 22.98 15.02 -18.66
C ARG A 259 22.95 13.52 -18.90
N THR A 260 22.81 13.11 -20.17
CA THR A 260 22.73 11.70 -20.59
C THR A 260 23.19 11.57 -22.04
N ASP A 261 23.87 10.46 -22.36
CA ASP A 261 24.33 10.15 -23.72
C ASP A 261 23.24 9.46 -24.56
N THR A 262 22.20 8.89 -23.93
CA THR A 262 21.17 8.10 -24.61
C THR A 262 19.93 8.91 -25.02
N GLY A 263 19.84 10.19 -24.62
CA GLY A 263 18.58 10.93 -24.66
C GLY A 263 17.55 10.33 -23.69
N GLY A 264 16.28 10.70 -23.79
CA GLY A 264 15.24 10.13 -22.93
C GLY A 264 13.82 10.33 -23.44
N ASP A 265 12.88 9.57 -22.86
CA ASP A 265 11.44 9.78 -23.05
C ASP A 265 11.02 11.05 -22.31
N GLU A 266 10.97 12.17 -23.04
CA GLU A 266 10.63 13.50 -22.49
C GLU A 266 9.28 13.50 -21.76
N PHE A 267 8.24 12.91 -22.37
CA PHE A 267 6.93 12.78 -21.74
C PHE A 267 7.02 11.89 -20.50
N GLY A 268 7.72 10.76 -20.61
CA GLY A 268 7.97 9.83 -19.52
C GLY A 268 8.55 10.50 -18.29
N MET A 269 9.69 11.17 -18.46
CA MET A 269 10.40 11.89 -17.40
C MET A 269 9.55 13.03 -16.86
N GLY A 270 8.88 13.79 -17.72
CA GLY A 270 7.99 14.89 -17.34
C GLY A 270 6.84 14.40 -16.45
N ALA A 271 6.20 13.29 -16.77
CA ALA A 271 5.11 12.74 -15.99
C ALA A 271 5.57 12.22 -14.62
N GLN A 272 6.71 11.52 -14.54
CA GLN A 272 7.28 11.07 -13.27
C GLN A 272 7.61 12.26 -12.36
N LEU A 273 8.21 13.33 -12.91
CA LEU A 273 8.48 14.57 -12.18
C LEU A 273 7.19 15.24 -11.71
N ALA A 274 6.23 15.41 -12.61
CA ALA A 274 4.96 16.09 -12.33
C ALA A 274 4.23 15.41 -11.17
N TRP A 275 4.00 14.10 -11.24
CA TRP A 275 3.30 13.36 -10.19
C TRP A 275 4.07 13.33 -8.86
N THR A 276 5.41 13.19 -8.92
CA THR A 276 6.26 13.20 -7.73
C THR A 276 6.25 14.56 -7.04
N LEU A 277 6.43 15.65 -7.79
CA LEU A 277 6.54 17.00 -7.24
C LEU A 277 5.20 17.60 -6.82
N LYS A 278 4.08 17.17 -7.43
CA LYS A 278 2.72 17.65 -7.10
C LYS A 278 2.36 17.49 -5.62
N GLN A 279 2.97 16.53 -4.95
CA GLN A 279 2.77 16.25 -3.52
C GLN A 279 3.35 17.34 -2.60
N LEU A 280 4.20 18.23 -3.12
CA LEU A 280 4.84 19.30 -2.36
C LEU A 280 4.08 20.62 -2.56
N PRO A 281 3.38 21.16 -1.54
CA PRO A 281 2.55 22.35 -1.70
C PRO A 281 3.31 23.63 -2.09
N ARG A 282 4.63 23.68 -1.82
CA ARG A 282 5.50 24.81 -2.20
C ARG A 282 5.97 24.74 -3.65
N VAL A 283 5.75 23.61 -4.32
CA VAL A 283 6.14 23.44 -5.73
C VAL A 283 4.94 23.81 -6.60
N GLU A 284 5.08 24.94 -7.28
CA GLU A 284 4.12 25.49 -8.23
C GLU A 284 4.41 25.02 -9.65
N GLY A 285 5.62 24.56 -9.95
CA GLY A 285 5.98 24.09 -11.29
C GLY A 285 7.39 23.50 -11.38
N PHE A 286 7.75 23.00 -12.56
CA PHE A 286 9.11 22.54 -12.83
C PHE A 286 9.57 22.88 -14.25
N THR A 287 10.88 22.85 -14.47
CA THR A 287 11.52 22.90 -15.79
C THR A 287 12.43 21.69 -15.91
N LEU A 288 12.33 20.99 -17.04
CA LEU A 288 13.26 19.92 -17.41
C LEU A 288 14.16 20.40 -18.54
N ARG A 289 15.47 20.22 -18.36
CA ARG A 289 16.49 20.41 -19.38
C ARG A 289 17.25 19.12 -19.61
N ILE A 290 17.49 18.79 -20.86
CA ILE A 290 18.29 17.62 -21.24
C ILE A 290 19.44 18.10 -22.10
N ASN A 291 20.67 17.87 -21.65
CA ASN A 291 21.89 18.29 -22.35
C ASN A 291 21.87 19.78 -22.72
N ASP A 292 21.48 20.64 -21.76
CA ASP A 292 21.36 22.09 -21.90
C ASP A 292 20.22 22.57 -22.86
N GLU A 293 19.31 21.68 -23.29
CA GLU A 293 18.10 22.01 -24.08
C GLU A 293 16.82 21.94 -23.23
N ASP A 294 15.96 22.97 -23.30
CA ASP A 294 14.67 23.02 -22.60
C ASP A 294 13.67 22.04 -23.23
N VAL A 295 13.00 21.23 -22.41
CA VAL A 295 11.89 20.37 -22.83
C VAL A 295 10.58 21.16 -22.73
N GLU A 296 9.86 21.25 -23.85
CA GLU A 296 8.55 21.91 -23.90
C GLU A 296 7.42 20.93 -23.57
N PHE A 297 6.67 21.21 -22.50
CA PHE A 297 5.43 20.49 -22.18
C PHE A 297 4.21 21.32 -22.63
N PRO A 298 3.17 20.71 -23.22
CA PRO A 298 1.92 21.38 -23.55
C PRO A 298 1.19 21.90 -22.30
N GLY A 299 0.87 23.20 -22.31
CA GLY A 299 0.41 23.94 -21.13
C GLY A 299 1.59 24.74 -20.59
N ASP A 300 1.47 26.07 -20.52
CA ASP A 300 2.60 26.93 -20.10
C ASP A 300 3.15 26.40 -18.77
N ALA A 301 4.46 26.22 -18.65
CA ALA A 301 5.15 25.85 -17.40
C ALA A 301 5.10 26.96 -16.30
N ASP A 302 4.12 27.86 -16.44
CA ASP A 302 3.63 28.89 -15.51
C ASP A 302 2.21 28.56 -15.01
N GLU A 303 1.55 27.52 -15.53
CA GLU A 303 0.34 26.96 -14.95
C GLU A 303 0.73 26.08 -13.76
N ASN A 304 0.11 26.40 -12.61
CA ASN A 304 0.33 25.77 -11.33
C ASN A 304 0.25 24.23 -11.43
N LEU A 305 1.32 23.50 -11.06
CA LEU A 305 1.37 22.03 -10.97
C LEU A 305 0.26 21.44 -10.07
N GLN A 306 -0.27 22.28 -9.19
CA GLN A 306 -1.42 21.96 -8.33
C GLN A 306 -2.77 22.04 -9.09
N SER A 307 -2.79 22.63 -10.28
CA SER A 307 -3.92 22.64 -11.20
C SER A 307 -4.10 21.28 -11.88
N THR A 308 -5.30 21.03 -12.39
CA THR A 308 -5.72 19.72 -12.92
C THR A 308 -5.20 19.53 -14.34
N ASP A 309 -3.91 19.23 -14.46
CA ASP A 309 -3.30 18.97 -15.77
C ASP A 309 -3.79 17.63 -16.31
N LYS A 310 -4.83 17.70 -17.14
CA LYS A 310 -5.32 16.59 -17.98
C LYS A 310 -4.21 15.98 -18.85
N TYR A 311 -3.11 16.71 -19.04
CA TYR A 311 -1.97 16.26 -19.82
C TYR A 311 -1.33 14.99 -19.24
N TRP A 312 -1.24 14.86 -17.91
CA TRP A 312 -0.64 13.70 -17.24
C TRP A 312 -1.66 12.60 -16.87
N ASP A 313 -2.95 12.82 -17.11
CA ASP A 313 -4.03 11.87 -16.82
C ASP A 313 -3.93 10.51 -17.57
N PRO A 314 -3.35 10.41 -18.79
CA PRO A 314 -3.20 9.11 -19.45
C PRO A 314 -2.39 8.08 -18.65
N VAL A 315 -1.50 8.54 -17.77
CA VAL A 315 -0.62 7.69 -16.94
C VAL A 315 -0.97 7.80 -15.45
N ASN A 316 -2.23 8.16 -15.15
CA ASN A 316 -2.71 8.37 -13.78
C ASN A 316 -2.38 7.18 -12.86
N PRO A 317 -1.85 7.43 -11.64
CA PRO A 317 -1.49 6.38 -10.70
C PRO A 317 -2.65 5.63 -10.05
N GLY A 318 -3.89 6.10 -10.25
CA GLY A 318 -5.09 5.32 -9.93
C GLY A 318 -5.32 4.13 -10.88
N GLY A 319 -4.53 4.00 -11.96
CA GLY A 319 -4.70 2.98 -12.98
C GLY A 319 -5.90 3.22 -13.90
N VAL A 320 -6.61 4.34 -13.75
CA VAL A 320 -7.78 4.71 -14.55
C VAL A 320 -7.75 6.22 -14.79
N PRO A 321 -7.96 6.70 -16.03
CA PRO A 321 -8.09 8.12 -16.31
C PRO A 321 -9.24 8.74 -15.51
N THR A 322 -9.07 9.96 -14.99
CA THR A 322 -10.09 10.68 -14.18
C THR A 322 -11.40 10.93 -14.93
N THR A 323 -11.36 10.85 -16.26
CA THR A 323 -12.53 10.99 -17.14
C THR A 323 -13.37 9.71 -17.26
N THR A 324 -12.91 8.59 -16.70
CA THR A 324 -13.60 7.30 -16.79
C THR A 324 -14.74 7.23 -15.77
N ASP A 325 -15.97 7.05 -16.26
CA ASP A 325 -17.12 6.81 -15.39
C ASP A 325 -17.17 5.34 -14.96
N LEU A 326 -16.86 5.08 -13.69
CA LEU A 326 -16.86 3.75 -13.10
C LEU A 326 -18.21 3.49 -12.41
N SER A 327 -18.96 2.51 -12.92
CA SER A 327 -20.15 2.02 -12.22
C SER A 327 -19.74 1.10 -11.09
N ALA A 328 -20.52 1.08 -10.00
CA ALA A 328 -20.44 0.00 -9.02
C ALA A 328 -21.35 -1.16 -9.45
N PHE A 329 -21.01 -2.38 -9.05
CA PHE A 329 -21.78 -3.59 -9.34
C PHE A 329 -22.04 -4.35 -8.04
N PHE A 330 -23.18 -5.00 -7.91
CA PHE A 330 -23.50 -5.78 -6.71
C PHE A 330 -24.47 -6.92 -7.02
N SER A 331 -24.59 -7.87 -6.09
CA SER A 331 -25.49 -9.01 -6.20
C SER A 331 -26.78 -8.80 -5.39
N ARG A 332 -27.92 -9.24 -5.93
CA ARG A 332 -29.23 -9.24 -5.25
C ARG A 332 -30.05 -10.41 -5.75
N ASN A 333 -30.45 -11.31 -4.84
CA ASN A 333 -31.27 -12.49 -5.16
C ASN A 333 -30.72 -13.34 -6.32
N GLY A 334 -29.40 -13.56 -6.34
CA GLY A 334 -28.70 -14.30 -7.41
C GLY A 334 -28.47 -13.51 -8.70
N GLN A 335 -29.06 -12.33 -8.85
CA GLN A 335 -28.91 -11.44 -10.02
C GLN A 335 -27.83 -10.40 -9.76
N LEU A 336 -27.17 -9.94 -10.82
CA LEU A 336 -26.18 -8.87 -10.75
C LEU A 336 -26.78 -7.56 -11.28
N TRP A 337 -26.43 -6.48 -10.60
CA TRP A 337 -26.95 -5.13 -10.79
C TRP A 337 -25.78 -4.14 -10.88
N SER A 338 -25.96 -3.05 -11.61
CA SER A 338 -25.08 -1.88 -11.56
C SER A 338 -25.75 -0.73 -10.82
N LEU A 339 -24.92 0.13 -10.23
CA LEU A 339 -25.28 1.41 -9.65
C LEU A 339 -24.45 2.50 -10.34
N THR A 340 -25.13 3.41 -11.04
CA THR A 340 -24.52 4.60 -11.65
C THR A 340 -24.86 5.86 -10.87
N GLY A 341 -24.15 6.96 -11.14
CA GLY A 341 -24.33 8.20 -10.41
C GLY A 341 -23.90 8.06 -8.94
N THR A 342 -22.78 7.40 -8.69
CA THR A 342 -22.19 7.27 -7.35
C THR A 342 -21.54 8.57 -6.86
N GLY A 343 -21.54 9.63 -7.66
CA GLY A 343 -21.12 10.97 -7.24
C GLY A 343 -22.00 11.52 -6.10
N THR A 344 -21.45 12.49 -5.36
CA THR A 344 -22.03 13.04 -4.12
C THR A 344 -23.34 13.83 -4.34
N ASP A 345 -23.63 14.24 -5.57
CA ASP A 345 -24.81 15.06 -5.94
C ASP A 345 -25.80 14.35 -6.88
N ASP A 346 -25.52 13.11 -7.28
CA ASP A 346 -26.33 12.40 -8.28
C ASP A 346 -27.40 11.49 -7.65
N LYS A 347 -28.55 11.39 -8.32
CA LYS A 347 -29.51 10.34 -7.99
C LYS A 347 -28.96 9.00 -8.46
N HIS A 348 -28.66 8.13 -7.51
CA HIS A 348 -28.22 6.78 -7.82
C HIS A 348 -29.28 6.05 -8.65
N ALA A 349 -28.83 5.42 -9.74
CA ALA A 349 -29.70 4.64 -10.62
C ALA A 349 -29.24 3.18 -10.63
N GLU A 350 -30.17 2.29 -10.28
CA GLU A 350 -29.97 0.86 -10.33
C GLU A 350 -30.40 0.30 -11.68
N ALA A 351 -29.56 -0.55 -12.28
CA ALA A 351 -29.91 -1.30 -13.48
C ALA A 351 -29.52 -2.76 -13.33
N ARG A 352 -30.43 -3.66 -13.69
CA ARG A 352 -30.11 -5.09 -13.80
C ARG A 352 -29.16 -5.28 -14.98
N LEU A 353 -28.11 -6.08 -14.79
CA LEU A 353 -27.17 -6.37 -15.87
C LEU A 353 -27.84 -7.12 -17.02
N LYS A 354 -27.25 -7.04 -18.21
CA LYS A 354 -27.69 -7.80 -19.39
C LYS A 354 -27.07 -9.20 -19.37
N GLY A 355 -27.72 -10.14 -20.07
CA GLY A 355 -27.26 -11.52 -20.19
C GLY A 355 -27.47 -12.35 -18.92
N ALA A 356 -26.83 -13.52 -18.84
CA ALA A 356 -26.98 -14.49 -17.76
C ALA A 356 -26.67 -13.92 -16.37
N ALA A 357 -25.73 -12.98 -16.27
CA ALA A 357 -25.41 -12.24 -15.05
C ALA A 357 -26.63 -11.50 -14.48
N GLY A 358 -27.45 -10.90 -15.36
CA GLY A 358 -28.72 -10.31 -14.99
C GLY A 358 -29.76 -11.36 -14.65
N VAL A 359 -29.89 -12.42 -15.47
CA VAL A 359 -30.92 -13.46 -15.30
C VAL A 359 -30.87 -14.08 -13.89
N GLY A 360 -29.67 -14.44 -13.43
CA GLY A 360 -29.43 -14.94 -12.08
C GLY A 360 -29.62 -16.46 -11.91
N ASP A 361 -29.68 -17.22 -13.02
CA ASP A 361 -29.77 -18.68 -12.99
C ASP A 361 -28.49 -19.35 -12.49
N THR A 362 -27.36 -18.64 -12.55
CA THR A 362 -26.06 -19.04 -12.00
C THR A 362 -25.68 -18.06 -10.89
N PRO A 363 -26.14 -18.28 -9.64
CA PRO A 363 -25.81 -17.40 -8.53
C PRO A 363 -24.31 -17.46 -8.23
N LEU A 364 -23.70 -16.31 -8.02
CA LEU A 364 -22.27 -16.18 -7.74
C LEU A 364 -22.04 -15.83 -6.27
N LYS A 365 -21.16 -16.56 -5.58
CA LYS A 365 -20.76 -16.22 -4.19
C LYS A 365 -19.76 -15.06 -4.14
N GLN A 366 -19.01 -14.87 -5.23
CA GLN A 366 -18.08 -13.76 -5.45
C GLN A 366 -18.05 -13.44 -6.95
N HIS A 367 -17.86 -12.17 -7.30
CA HIS A 367 -17.71 -11.72 -8.67
C HIS A 367 -16.63 -10.63 -8.78
N ALA A 368 -16.17 -10.40 -10.01
CA ALA A 368 -15.26 -9.34 -10.41
C ALA A 368 -15.66 -8.84 -11.81
N VAL A 369 -15.50 -7.54 -12.05
CA VAL A 369 -15.85 -6.88 -13.31
C VAL A 369 -14.58 -6.36 -13.98
N SER A 370 -14.42 -6.63 -15.27
CA SER A 370 -13.25 -6.17 -16.04
C SER A 370 -13.19 -4.64 -16.06
N LEU A 371 -11.99 -4.07 -16.08
CA LEU A 371 -11.79 -2.61 -15.96
C LEU A 371 -12.53 -1.80 -17.04
N ASP A 372 -12.69 -2.37 -18.23
CA ASP A 372 -13.46 -1.81 -19.36
C ASP A 372 -14.99 -1.92 -19.20
N GLN A 373 -15.47 -2.51 -18.11
CA GLN A 373 -16.89 -2.75 -17.81
C GLN A 373 -17.63 -3.55 -18.89
N ARG A 374 -16.96 -4.52 -19.52
CA ARG A 374 -17.57 -5.38 -20.56
C ARG A 374 -17.84 -6.80 -20.12
N ARG A 375 -17.07 -7.31 -19.15
CA ARG A 375 -17.12 -8.71 -18.73
C ARG A 375 -17.27 -8.84 -17.23
N ILE A 376 -17.96 -9.90 -16.83
CA ILE A 376 -18.07 -10.32 -15.44
C ILE A 376 -17.53 -11.73 -15.29
N ALA A 377 -16.72 -11.95 -14.28
CA ALA A 377 -16.30 -13.27 -13.84
C ALA A 377 -16.77 -13.49 -12.42
N GLY A 378 -16.96 -14.74 -12.02
CA GLY A 378 -17.28 -15.05 -10.65
C GLY A 378 -17.15 -16.51 -10.32
N ILE A 379 -17.22 -16.77 -9.03
CA ILE A 379 -17.22 -18.11 -8.48
C ILE A 379 -18.67 -18.47 -8.21
N GLU A 380 -19.13 -19.56 -8.80
CA GLU A 380 -20.49 -20.04 -8.61
C GLU A 380 -20.75 -20.38 -7.14
N ALA A 381 -22.01 -20.23 -6.70
CA ALA A 381 -22.48 -20.74 -5.43
C ALA A 381 -22.07 -22.22 -5.27
N GLY A 382 -21.33 -22.51 -4.18
CA GLY A 382 -20.70 -23.83 -3.96
C GLY A 382 -19.18 -23.85 -4.16
N GLY A 383 -18.61 -22.89 -4.89
CA GLY A 383 -17.15 -22.72 -4.99
C GLY A 383 -16.42 -23.62 -5.98
N GLY A 384 -17.13 -24.53 -6.65
CA GLY A 384 -16.55 -25.57 -7.51
C GLY A 384 -16.24 -25.14 -8.95
N ARG A 385 -16.70 -23.96 -9.37
CA ARG A 385 -16.55 -23.45 -10.74
C ARG A 385 -16.25 -21.96 -10.76
N VAL A 386 -15.37 -21.57 -11.69
CA VAL A 386 -15.18 -20.18 -12.11
C VAL A 386 -15.84 -20.01 -13.47
N VAL A 387 -16.70 -19.00 -13.57
CA VAL A 387 -17.47 -18.69 -14.79
C VAL A 387 -17.23 -17.25 -15.21
N ALA A 388 -17.39 -16.96 -16.50
CA ALA A 388 -17.39 -15.60 -17.02
C ALA A 388 -18.41 -15.41 -18.14
N ALA A 389 -18.92 -14.19 -18.28
CA ALA A 389 -19.85 -13.79 -19.32
C ALA A 389 -19.57 -12.35 -19.79
N ASP A 390 -19.90 -12.06 -21.04
CA ASP A 390 -20.01 -10.69 -21.52
C ASP A 390 -21.30 -10.07 -20.99
N MET A 391 -21.30 -8.77 -20.68
CA MET A 391 -22.46 -8.06 -20.16
C MET A 391 -23.36 -7.55 -21.30
N THR A 392 -23.70 -8.44 -22.23
CA THR A 392 -24.54 -8.16 -23.40
C THR A 392 -25.81 -9.01 -23.39
N GLU A 393 -26.80 -8.61 -24.19
CA GLU A 393 -28.08 -9.33 -24.24
C GLU A 393 -27.90 -10.72 -24.86
N GLY A 394 -28.44 -11.76 -24.20
CA GLY A 394 -28.34 -13.15 -24.67
C GLY A 394 -26.98 -13.83 -24.41
N ALA A 395 -26.02 -13.17 -23.76
CA ALA A 395 -24.77 -13.80 -23.36
C ALA A 395 -24.98 -14.78 -22.20
N ASP A 396 -24.36 -15.95 -22.29
CA ASP A 396 -24.36 -17.00 -21.25
C ASP A 396 -23.03 -17.06 -20.48
N PHE A 397 -23.06 -17.66 -19.29
CA PHE A 397 -21.84 -17.96 -18.55
C PHE A 397 -21.07 -19.13 -19.19
N GLY A 398 -19.85 -18.85 -19.63
CA GLY A 398 -18.85 -19.87 -19.96
C GLY A 398 -18.11 -20.33 -18.70
N THR A 399 -17.90 -21.64 -18.56
CA THR A 399 -17.03 -22.18 -17.49
C THR A 399 -15.58 -22.01 -17.90
N LEU A 400 -14.80 -21.33 -17.06
CA LEU A 400 -13.35 -21.14 -17.24
C LEU A 400 -12.54 -22.18 -16.47
N MET A 401 -12.99 -22.53 -15.27
CA MET A 401 -12.36 -23.55 -14.43
C MET A 401 -13.41 -24.34 -13.67
N SER A 402 -13.13 -25.60 -13.37
CA SER A 402 -14.03 -26.50 -12.64
C SER A 402 -13.28 -27.57 -11.86
N GLY A 403 -13.88 -28.07 -10.78
CA GLY A 403 -13.35 -29.21 -10.02
C GLY A 403 -12.38 -28.84 -8.90
N GLY A 404 -12.05 -27.56 -8.75
CA GLY A 404 -11.29 -27.01 -7.63
C GLY A 404 -12.16 -26.38 -6.54
N LYS A 405 -11.52 -25.89 -5.47
CA LYS A 405 -12.17 -25.08 -4.44
C LYS A 405 -11.71 -23.63 -4.58
N TYR A 406 -12.46 -22.84 -5.34
CA TYR A 406 -12.07 -21.46 -5.64
C TYR A 406 -12.49 -20.49 -4.54
N THR A 407 -11.58 -19.62 -4.12
CA THR A 407 -11.78 -18.66 -3.00
C THR A 407 -11.74 -17.20 -3.44
N SER A 408 -11.11 -16.88 -4.58
CA SER A 408 -11.08 -15.51 -5.08
C SER A 408 -10.98 -15.39 -6.59
N VAL A 409 -11.54 -14.28 -7.11
CA VAL A 409 -11.37 -13.79 -8.49
C VAL A 409 -11.07 -12.29 -8.48
N SER A 410 -10.22 -11.83 -9.40
CA SER A 410 -9.86 -10.42 -9.65
C SER A 410 -9.49 -10.22 -11.11
N TRP A 411 -9.88 -9.12 -11.74
CA TRP A 411 -9.32 -8.76 -13.04
C TRP A 411 -8.03 -7.96 -12.84
N ASP A 412 -7.17 -7.96 -13.85
CA ASP A 412 -6.09 -6.99 -13.94
C ASP A 412 -6.35 -5.97 -15.07
N ARG A 413 -5.42 -5.01 -15.19
CA ARG A 413 -5.46 -3.98 -16.22
C ARG A 413 -5.48 -4.52 -17.65
N TYR A 414 -4.84 -5.67 -17.86
CA TYR A 414 -4.64 -6.27 -19.18
C TYR A 414 -5.82 -7.15 -19.60
N GLY A 415 -6.87 -7.23 -18.76
CA GLY A 415 -8.01 -8.08 -19.01
C GLY A 415 -7.72 -9.56 -18.77
N ASN A 416 -6.73 -9.88 -17.93
CA ASN A 416 -6.53 -11.24 -17.45
C ASN A 416 -7.32 -11.46 -16.16
N LEU A 417 -7.79 -12.69 -15.96
CA LEU A 417 -8.51 -13.10 -14.75
C LEU A 417 -7.56 -13.85 -13.82
N TRP A 418 -7.39 -13.33 -12.62
CA TRP A 418 -6.66 -13.97 -11.53
C TRP A 418 -7.63 -14.78 -10.68
N VAL A 419 -7.29 -16.03 -10.40
CA VAL A 419 -8.12 -16.98 -9.64
C VAL A 419 -7.29 -17.60 -8.52
N VAL A 420 -7.87 -17.68 -7.32
CA VAL A 420 -7.28 -18.39 -6.19
C VAL A 420 -8.01 -19.70 -5.97
N GLU A 421 -7.25 -20.79 -5.89
CA GLU A 421 -7.72 -22.12 -5.55
C GLU A 421 -7.10 -22.59 -4.24
N ASP A 422 -7.96 -23.02 -3.32
CA ASP A 422 -7.56 -23.75 -2.12
C ASP A 422 -7.37 -25.23 -2.49
N VAL A 423 -6.13 -25.70 -2.35
CA VAL A 423 -5.69 -27.07 -2.63
C VAL A 423 -5.27 -27.81 -1.35
N SER A 424 -5.69 -27.32 -0.19
CA SER A 424 -5.49 -28.02 1.09
C SER A 424 -6.05 -29.44 0.95
N GLU A 425 -5.26 -30.46 1.29
CA GLU A 425 -5.59 -31.87 1.02
C GLU A 425 -7.03 -32.22 1.47
N ASP A 426 -7.90 -32.45 0.48
CA ASP A 426 -9.12 -33.21 0.69
C ASP A 426 -8.67 -34.66 0.90
N GLY A 427 -8.84 -35.19 2.11
CA GLY A 427 -8.52 -36.57 2.46
C GLY A 427 -9.30 -37.59 1.63
N LYS A 428 -8.90 -37.80 0.37
CA LYS A 428 -9.30 -38.91 -0.47
C LYS A 428 -8.06 -39.74 -0.76
N ASP A 429 -8.05 -40.89 -0.09
CA ASP A 429 -7.19 -42.03 -0.36
C ASP A 429 -7.04 -42.31 -1.86
N ASP A 430 -5.88 -41.96 -2.44
CA ASP A 430 -5.36 -42.59 -3.65
C ASP A 430 -4.64 -43.92 -3.34
N ARG A 431 -5.00 -44.58 -2.24
CA ARG A 431 -4.52 -45.93 -1.87
C ARG A 431 -5.56 -47.03 -2.09
N ALA A 432 -6.48 -46.86 -3.03
CA ALA A 432 -7.20 -47.99 -3.61
C ALA A 432 -6.58 -48.30 -4.97
N ASP A 433 -5.51 -49.11 -5.01
CA ASP A 433 -5.18 -49.98 -6.17
C ASP A 433 -3.89 -50.81 -6.06
N ARG A 434 -3.31 -51.01 -4.86
CA ARG A 434 -2.23 -52.02 -4.69
C ARG A 434 -2.21 -52.66 -3.30
N ALA A 435 -3.01 -53.71 -3.10
CA ALA A 435 -2.60 -54.91 -2.35
C ALA A 435 -3.78 -55.89 -2.22
N ASP A 436 -4.00 -56.69 -3.25
CA ASP A 436 -4.62 -58.01 -3.08
C ASP A 436 -3.55 -59.04 -3.39
N LYS A 437 -2.83 -59.47 -2.34
CA LYS A 437 -2.35 -60.84 -2.17
C LYS A 437 -1.60 -61.03 -0.86
N ASP A 438 -2.08 -62.06 -0.15
CA ASP A 438 -1.35 -62.93 0.76
C ASP A 438 -0.93 -62.34 2.13
N SER A 439 -1.73 -62.61 3.16
CA SER A 439 -1.39 -63.68 4.11
C SER A 439 -2.40 -63.78 5.25
N LYS A 440 -2.54 -65.01 5.72
CA LYS A 440 -3.43 -65.51 6.75
C LYS A 440 -2.65 -65.64 8.06
N ASP A 441 -3.38 -65.59 9.16
CA ASP A 441 -3.01 -66.05 10.52
C ASP A 441 -2.20 -65.08 11.40
N SER A 442 -2.88 -64.43 12.36
CA SER A 442 -2.76 -64.75 13.79
C SER A 442 -3.60 -63.81 14.65
N LYS A 443 -4.21 -64.37 15.70
CA LYS A 443 -4.90 -63.68 16.78
C LYS A 443 -3.91 -63.40 17.90
N ASP A 444 -3.89 -62.17 18.43
CA ASP A 444 -3.87 -61.84 19.86
C ASP A 444 -3.83 -60.30 20.01
N ASP A 445 -4.76 -59.74 20.78
CA ASP A 445 -4.50 -59.10 22.10
C ASP A 445 -3.92 -57.68 21.96
N GLY A 446 -4.68 -56.69 22.44
CA GLY A 446 -4.16 -55.37 22.74
C GLY A 446 -5.09 -54.24 22.33
N SER A 447 -6.12 -54.00 23.13
CA SER A 447 -6.87 -52.74 23.09
C SER A 447 -5.94 -51.58 23.48
N SER A 448 -5.29 -50.96 22.50
CA SER A 448 -4.83 -49.58 22.56
C SER A 448 -5.58 -48.83 21.48
N GLY A 449 -6.49 -47.95 21.88
CA GLY A 449 -7.08 -46.99 20.96
C GLY A 449 -6.00 -46.00 20.55
N ASP A 450 -5.33 -46.26 19.42
CA ASP A 450 -4.60 -45.25 18.69
C ASP A 450 -5.62 -44.18 18.27
N LYS A 451 -5.62 -43.07 19.01
CA LYS A 451 -6.07 -41.81 18.45
C LYS A 451 -5.16 -41.59 17.24
N ALA A 452 -5.73 -41.69 16.04
CA ALA A 452 -5.12 -41.06 14.89
C ALA A 452 -4.88 -39.60 15.31
N ASP A 453 -3.62 -39.25 15.52
CA ASP A 453 -3.19 -37.87 15.54
C ASP A 453 -3.59 -37.31 14.17
N ASP A 454 -4.68 -36.57 14.15
CA ASP A 454 -5.19 -35.82 13.00
C ASP A 454 -4.10 -34.77 12.71
N GLU A 455 -3.09 -35.16 11.92
CA GLU A 455 -2.02 -34.25 11.50
C GLU A 455 -2.76 -33.07 10.82
N PRO A 456 -2.61 -31.83 11.33
CA PRO A 456 -3.43 -30.72 10.88
C PRO A 456 -3.26 -30.58 9.37
N LYS A 457 -4.39 -30.61 8.65
CA LYS A 457 -4.45 -30.45 7.20
C LYS A 457 -3.58 -29.26 6.82
N ARG A 458 -2.53 -29.51 6.02
CA ARG A 458 -1.64 -28.43 5.62
C ARG A 458 -2.42 -27.52 4.65
N PRO A 459 -2.49 -26.22 4.92
CA PRO A 459 -3.11 -25.29 3.98
C PRO A 459 -2.34 -25.32 2.67
N GLY A 460 -3.08 -25.34 1.57
CA GLY A 460 -2.53 -25.29 0.22
C GLY A 460 -3.22 -24.20 -0.58
N THR A 461 -2.49 -23.27 -1.17
CA THR A 461 -3.06 -22.31 -2.14
C THR A 461 -2.31 -22.37 -3.47
N LYS A 462 -3.07 -22.34 -4.57
CA LYS A 462 -2.59 -22.03 -5.92
C LYS A 462 -3.21 -20.74 -6.42
N VAL A 463 -2.43 -20.00 -7.21
CA VAL A 463 -2.88 -18.81 -7.91
C VAL A 463 -2.79 -19.08 -9.40
N TRP A 464 -3.87 -18.80 -10.12
CA TRP A 464 -4.00 -19.03 -11.55
C TRP A 464 -4.21 -17.71 -12.28
N LEU A 465 -3.65 -17.61 -13.48
CA LEU A 465 -3.82 -16.48 -14.39
C LEU A 465 -4.41 -16.98 -15.72
N LEU A 466 -5.56 -16.41 -16.11
CA LEU A 466 -6.23 -16.74 -17.36
C LEU A 466 -6.17 -15.54 -18.29
N ARG A 467 -5.44 -15.67 -19.40
CA ARG A 467 -5.25 -14.60 -20.40
C ARG A 467 -6.22 -14.81 -21.56
N GLY A 468 -7.12 -13.86 -21.84
CA GLY A 468 -7.97 -13.91 -23.05
C GLY A 468 -8.79 -15.19 -23.27
N GLY A 469 -9.07 -16.00 -22.24
CA GLY A 469 -9.77 -17.28 -22.36
C GLY A 469 -8.91 -18.48 -22.75
N THR A 470 -7.58 -18.38 -22.66
CA THR A 470 -6.64 -19.51 -22.79
C THR A 470 -6.64 -20.41 -21.55
N ASP A 471 -5.92 -21.52 -21.62
CA ASP A 471 -5.71 -22.43 -20.49
C ASP A 471 -5.14 -21.66 -19.26
N PRO A 472 -5.60 -21.98 -18.03
CA PRO A 472 -5.08 -21.37 -16.82
C PRO A 472 -3.58 -21.64 -16.62
N GLU A 473 -2.81 -20.58 -16.40
CA GLU A 473 -1.39 -20.66 -16.02
C GLU A 473 -1.24 -20.56 -14.51
N GLU A 474 -0.49 -21.47 -13.89
CA GLU A 474 -0.13 -21.35 -12.48
C GLU A 474 0.92 -20.23 -12.29
N VAL A 475 0.57 -19.24 -11.46
CA VAL A 475 1.46 -18.15 -11.06
C VAL A 475 2.40 -18.65 -9.97
N ASP A 476 3.70 -18.34 -10.07
CA ASP A 476 4.65 -18.70 -9.01
C ASP A 476 4.45 -17.82 -7.76
N ALA A 477 3.91 -18.41 -6.70
CA ALA A 477 3.56 -17.74 -5.46
C ALA A 477 4.05 -18.52 -4.21
N PRO A 478 5.37 -18.74 -4.05
CA PRO A 478 5.90 -19.65 -3.04
C PRO A 478 5.48 -19.29 -1.60
N ALA A 479 5.37 -17.99 -1.29
CA ALA A 479 4.97 -17.49 0.03
C ALA A 479 3.49 -17.78 0.39
N LEU A 480 2.66 -18.11 -0.60
CA LEU A 480 1.24 -18.42 -0.41
C LEU A 480 0.96 -19.92 -0.37
N ARG A 481 1.88 -20.77 -0.82
CA ARG A 481 1.66 -22.23 -0.92
C ARG A 481 1.25 -22.89 0.39
N GLY A 482 1.73 -22.38 1.53
CA GLY A 482 1.42 -22.88 2.87
C GLY A 482 0.46 -22.01 3.67
N ARG A 483 -0.38 -21.20 3.00
CA ARG A 483 -1.36 -20.30 3.63
C ARG A 483 -2.72 -20.50 2.99
N GLU A 484 -3.78 -20.27 3.76
CA GLU A 484 -5.13 -20.15 3.19
C GLU A 484 -5.32 -18.70 2.72
N VAL A 485 -5.67 -18.51 1.45
CA VAL A 485 -5.95 -17.18 0.88
C VAL A 485 -7.45 -16.97 0.76
N LYS A 486 -8.00 -16.05 1.56
CA LYS A 486 -9.42 -15.67 1.58
C LYS A 486 -9.76 -14.68 0.46
N ARG A 487 -8.84 -13.77 0.14
CA ARG A 487 -8.98 -12.75 -0.92
C ARG A 487 -7.66 -12.49 -1.62
N LEU A 488 -7.72 -12.27 -2.92
CA LEU A 488 -6.64 -11.69 -3.72
C LEU A 488 -7.24 -10.63 -4.65
N ARG A 489 -6.64 -9.44 -4.67
CA ARG A 489 -7.03 -8.30 -5.52
C ARG A 489 -5.81 -7.72 -6.21
N VAL A 490 -5.81 -7.73 -7.54
CA VAL A 490 -4.73 -7.10 -8.32
C VAL A 490 -4.96 -5.59 -8.35
N SER A 491 -3.88 -4.81 -8.29
CA SER A 491 -3.94 -3.35 -8.44
C SER A 491 -4.37 -2.98 -9.86
N ARG A 492 -5.01 -1.81 -10.01
CA ARG A 492 -5.45 -1.31 -11.33
C ARG A 492 -4.30 -0.93 -12.26
N ASP A 493 -3.10 -0.75 -11.71
CA ASP A 493 -1.85 -0.59 -12.45
C ASP A 493 -1.21 -1.93 -12.89
N GLY A 494 -1.70 -3.06 -12.36
CA GLY A 494 -1.24 -4.42 -12.68
C GLY A 494 0.05 -4.87 -11.98
N THR A 495 0.64 -4.04 -11.11
CA THR A 495 1.98 -4.28 -10.55
C THR A 495 1.98 -4.89 -9.15
N ARG A 496 0.85 -4.93 -8.46
CA ARG A 496 0.73 -5.36 -7.06
C ARG A 496 -0.50 -6.21 -6.81
N VAL A 497 -0.45 -7.01 -5.75
CA VAL A 497 -1.59 -7.80 -5.25
C VAL A 497 -1.79 -7.55 -3.76
N ALA A 498 -3.02 -7.23 -3.38
CA ALA A 498 -3.45 -7.26 -1.99
C ALA A 498 -4.03 -8.65 -1.68
N VAL A 499 -3.53 -9.29 -0.63
CA VAL A 499 -3.89 -10.65 -0.24
C VAL A 499 -4.32 -10.66 1.22
N ILE A 500 -5.45 -11.32 1.50
CA ILE A 500 -5.89 -11.61 2.86
C ILE A 500 -5.68 -13.09 3.11
N THR A 501 -4.84 -13.41 4.09
CA THR A 501 -4.52 -14.80 4.49
C THR A 501 -5.01 -15.11 5.89
N SER A 502 -5.32 -16.38 6.17
CA SER A 502 -5.52 -16.93 7.51
C SER A 502 -4.42 -17.95 7.84
N ASP A 503 -4.07 -18.05 9.13
CA ASP A 503 -3.19 -19.11 9.61
C ASP A 503 -3.96 -20.41 9.79
N ALA A 504 -3.40 -21.50 9.28
CA ALA A 504 -4.07 -22.81 9.27
C ALA A 504 -3.92 -23.63 10.56
N SER A 505 -3.46 -23.02 11.65
CA SER A 505 -3.19 -23.75 12.90
C SER A 505 -4.46 -24.11 13.68
N GLY A 506 -5.66 -23.77 13.20
CA GLY A 506 -6.93 -24.17 13.81
C GLY A 506 -7.15 -23.65 15.24
N GLY A 507 -6.30 -22.74 15.71
CA GLY A 507 -6.47 -22.02 16.96
C GLY A 507 -7.51 -20.90 16.85
N LYS A 508 -7.72 -20.16 17.93
CA LYS A 508 -8.58 -18.95 18.01
C LYS A 508 -8.20 -17.81 17.04
N ASP A 509 -7.19 -18.03 16.19
CA ASP A 509 -6.49 -17.07 15.34
C ASP A 509 -6.72 -17.30 13.82
N ASP A 510 -7.92 -17.72 13.39
CA ASP A 510 -8.37 -17.65 11.97
C ASP A 510 -8.61 -16.20 11.48
N ALA A 511 -7.97 -15.24 12.13
CA ALA A 511 -8.09 -13.83 11.85
C ALA A 511 -7.37 -13.49 10.54
N GLY A 512 -8.07 -12.82 9.62
CA GLY A 512 -7.47 -12.45 8.35
C GLY A 512 -6.36 -11.42 8.54
N ARG A 513 -5.24 -11.61 7.85
CA ARG A 513 -4.09 -10.69 7.82
C ARG A 513 -3.88 -10.17 6.41
N LEU A 514 -3.66 -8.86 6.29
CA LEU A 514 -3.47 -8.17 5.02
C LEU A 514 -1.98 -8.11 4.66
N PHE A 515 -1.69 -8.50 3.43
CA PHE A 515 -0.37 -8.37 2.83
C PHE A 515 -0.48 -7.71 1.45
N VAL A 516 0.54 -6.96 1.06
CA VAL A 516 0.71 -6.49 -0.32
C VAL A 516 1.99 -7.07 -0.90
N GLY A 517 1.86 -7.77 -2.02
CA GLY A 517 2.97 -8.33 -2.78
C GLY A 517 3.12 -7.63 -4.13
N ARG A 518 4.28 -7.80 -4.76
CA ARG A 518 4.53 -7.35 -6.13
C ARG A 518 4.18 -8.43 -7.15
N VAL A 519 3.75 -8.01 -8.32
CA VAL A 519 3.52 -8.84 -9.51
C VAL A 519 4.70 -8.67 -10.46
N ILE A 520 5.29 -9.78 -10.88
CA ILE A 520 6.33 -9.82 -11.91
C ILE A 520 5.75 -10.59 -13.09
N HIS A 521 5.65 -9.95 -14.24
CA HIS A 521 5.28 -10.60 -15.50
C HIS A 521 6.55 -11.10 -16.18
N GLY A 522 6.80 -12.41 -16.16
CA GLY A 522 7.86 -13.05 -16.94
C GLY A 522 7.38 -13.44 -18.35
N GLU A 523 8.31 -13.70 -19.26
CA GLU A 523 8.01 -14.15 -20.63
C GLU A 523 7.26 -15.49 -20.66
N GLU A 524 7.60 -16.41 -19.75
CA GLU A 524 6.99 -17.74 -19.67
C GLU A 524 6.01 -17.91 -18.50
N LYS A 525 6.25 -17.22 -17.38
CA LYS A 525 5.44 -17.32 -16.16
C LYS A 525 5.35 -16.01 -15.39
N SER A 526 4.15 -15.69 -14.92
CA SER A 526 3.96 -14.65 -13.91
C SER A 526 4.33 -15.15 -12.51
N ALA A 527 4.81 -14.25 -11.65
CA ALA A 527 5.12 -14.52 -10.25
C ALA A 527 4.53 -13.44 -9.32
N VAL A 528 4.19 -13.83 -8.09
CA VAL A 528 3.81 -12.91 -7.02
C VAL A 528 4.60 -13.21 -5.75
N GLY A 529 5.09 -12.16 -5.08
CA GLY A 529 5.96 -12.34 -3.92
C GLY A 529 6.33 -11.04 -3.22
N ALA A 530 7.36 -11.14 -2.37
CA ALA A 530 7.83 -10.04 -1.52
C ALA A 530 6.68 -9.40 -0.72
N PHE A 531 5.89 -10.21 -0.04
CA PHE A 531 4.72 -9.73 0.69
C PHE A 531 5.12 -8.87 1.90
N LEU A 532 4.61 -7.63 1.96
CA LEU A 532 4.73 -6.72 3.10
C LEU A 532 3.45 -6.78 3.93
N PRO A 533 3.53 -6.99 5.27
CA PRO A 533 2.36 -6.96 6.13
C PRO A 533 1.87 -5.51 6.30
N LEU A 534 0.56 -5.30 6.15
CA LEU A 534 -0.09 -4.00 6.35
C LEU A 534 -1.21 -4.10 7.38
N ALA A 535 -1.63 -2.95 7.92
CA ALA A 535 -2.70 -2.85 8.92
C ALA A 535 -2.50 -3.78 10.13
N GLN A 536 -1.28 -3.83 10.65
CA GLN A 536 -0.92 -4.70 11.78
C GLN A 536 -1.63 -4.31 13.08
N ASP A 537 -2.16 -3.08 13.17
CA ASP A 537 -3.01 -2.60 14.27
C ASP A 537 -4.41 -3.24 14.28
N LEU A 538 -4.81 -3.88 13.17
CA LEU A 538 -6.06 -4.61 13.08
C LEU A 538 -5.88 -6.04 13.57
N SER A 539 -6.81 -6.48 14.42
CA SER A 539 -6.88 -7.84 14.94
C SER A 539 -7.35 -8.85 13.89
N THR A 540 -8.21 -8.43 12.95
CA THR A 540 -8.67 -9.22 11.81
C THR A 540 -9.01 -8.31 10.64
N VAL A 541 -8.84 -8.84 9.42
CA VAL A 541 -9.19 -8.23 8.14
C VAL A 541 -10.11 -9.18 7.37
N GLU A 542 -11.29 -8.71 6.96
CA GLU A 542 -12.28 -9.52 6.26
C GLU A 542 -12.27 -9.33 4.74
N ASP A 543 -12.09 -8.08 4.28
CA ASP A 543 -12.12 -7.74 2.85
C ASP A 543 -11.28 -6.49 2.57
N ALA A 544 -10.79 -6.35 1.34
CA ALA A 544 -9.97 -5.22 0.93
C ALA A 544 -10.19 -4.86 -0.54
N SER A 545 -10.08 -3.57 -0.86
CA SER A 545 -10.17 -3.05 -2.22
C SER A 545 -9.20 -1.88 -2.42
N TRP A 546 -8.59 -1.81 -3.61
CA TRP A 546 -7.74 -0.70 -4.03
C TRP A 546 -8.54 0.60 -4.14
N ARG A 547 -8.23 1.59 -3.30
CA ARG A 547 -8.84 2.93 -3.36
C ARG A 547 -8.09 3.84 -4.34
N GLY A 548 -6.78 3.68 -4.42
CA GLY A 548 -5.90 4.40 -5.33
C GLY A 548 -4.63 3.59 -5.57
N GLY A 549 -3.60 4.24 -6.14
CA GLY A 549 -2.30 3.62 -6.35
C GLY A 549 -1.54 3.37 -5.04
N ASP A 550 -1.80 4.12 -3.98
CA ASP A 550 -1.03 4.14 -2.72
C ASP A 550 -1.87 3.85 -1.47
N GLN A 551 -3.15 3.47 -1.64
CA GLN A 551 -4.07 3.26 -0.53
C GLN A 551 -5.09 2.14 -0.80
N LEU A 552 -5.34 1.34 0.24
CA LEU A 552 -6.40 0.32 0.31
C LEU A 552 -7.54 0.81 1.20
N ALA A 553 -8.77 0.41 0.86
CA ALA A 553 -9.90 0.41 1.77
C ALA A 553 -10.12 -1.02 2.28
N VAL A 554 -10.28 -1.18 3.59
CA VAL A 554 -10.26 -2.48 4.27
C VAL A 554 -11.43 -2.57 5.25
N VAL A 555 -12.09 -3.73 5.32
CA VAL A 555 -13.00 -4.07 6.44
C VAL A 555 -12.23 -4.91 7.43
N GLY A 556 -12.26 -4.50 8.70
CA GLY A 556 -11.61 -5.24 9.77
C GLY A 556 -12.05 -4.80 11.16
N GLN A 557 -11.36 -5.30 12.18
CA GLN A 557 -11.59 -4.94 13.58
C GLN A 557 -10.28 -4.59 14.28
N ARG A 558 -10.29 -3.52 15.06
CA ARG A 558 -9.33 -3.33 16.16
C ARG A 558 -9.71 -4.21 17.34
N ALA A 559 -8.77 -4.43 18.26
CA ALA A 559 -9.00 -5.29 19.43
C ALA A 559 -10.31 -4.96 20.17
N ARG A 560 -11.28 -5.89 20.16
CA ARG A 560 -12.63 -5.78 20.77
C ARG A 560 -13.53 -4.68 20.16
N GLY A 561 -13.33 -4.31 18.89
CA GLY A 561 -14.17 -3.38 18.12
C GLY A 561 -15.19 -4.06 17.21
N ALA A 562 -16.08 -3.27 16.61
CA ALA A 562 -16.99 -3.72 15.54
C ALA A 562 -16.27 -3.80 14.19
N ASN A 563 -16.83 -4.58 13.25
CA ASN A 563 -16.39 -4.58 11.85
C ASN A 563 -16.67 -3.21 11.24
N GLN A 564 -15.62 -2.52 10.80
CA GLN A 564 -15.73 -1.21 10.18
C GLN A 564 -14.73 -1.03 9.04
N ALA A 565 -14.92 0.03 8.26
CA ALA A 565 -13.99 0.37 7.21
C ALA A 565 -12.78 1.14 7.76
N PHE A 566 -11.63 0.85 7.18
CA PHE A 566 -10.37 1.56 7.39
C PHE A 566 -9.72 1.91 6.06
N LEU A 567 -8.96 3.00 6.05
CA LEU A 567 -8.02 3.34 5.00
C LEU A 567 -6.61 2.95 5.44
N VAL A 568 -5.90 2.24 4.58
CA VAL A 568 -4.57 1.69 4.85
C VAL A 568 -3.62 2.19 3.78
N SER A 569 -2.62 2.96 4.16
CA SER A 569 -1.56 3.42 3.27
C SER A 569 -0.60 2.29 2.92
N LEU A 570 -0.04 2.32 1.72
CA LEU A 570 0.98 1.35 1.29
C LEU A 570 2.39 1.68 1.79
N ASP A 571 2.58 2.84 2.43
CA ASP A 571 3.83 3.21 3.08
C ASP A 571 4.18 2.32 4.29
N GLY A 572 3.19 1.57 4.81
CA GLY A 572 3.35 0.60 5.88
C GLY A 572 3.64 1.19 7.27
N SER A 573 3.81 2.50 7.39
CA SER A 573 4.19 3.14 8.67
C SER A 573 3.00 3.68 9.45
N THR A 574 1.84 3.79 8.81
CA THR A 574 0.66 4.44 9.40
C THR A 574 -0.35 3.41 9.86
N ASP A 575 -0.86 3.59 11.08
CA ASP A 575 -2.01 2.84 11.58
C ASP A 575 -3.22 3.03 10.64
N ALA A 576 -4.06 2.00 10.56
CA ALA A 576 -5.24 2.04 9.74
C ALA A 576 -6.18 3.20 10.16
N THR A 577 -6.48 4.13 9.24
CA THR A 577 -7.34 5.28 9.55
C THR A 577 -8.80 4.89 9.44
N SER A 578 -9.58 5.05 10.51
CA SER A 578 -11.00 4.67 10.51
C SER A 578 -11.80 5.47 9.47
N ALA A 579 -12.50 4.75 8.57
CA ALA A 579 -13.51 5.27 7.66
C ALA A 579 -14.94 5.01 8.17
N ALA A 580 -15.08 4.86 9.49
CA ALA A 580 -16.33 4.64 10.23
C ALA A 580 -17.10 3.37 9.83
N ALA A 581 -18.22 3.15 10.52
CA ALA A 581 -19.14 2.04 10.30
C ALA A 581 -20.56 2.54 10.01
N PRO A 582 -21.40 1.77 9.29
CA PRO A 582 -22.82 2.00 9.24
C PRO A 582 -23.42 1.70 10.62
N SER A 583 -24.43 2.48 11.04
CA SER A 583 -25.06 2.28 12.34
C SER A 583 -25.94 1.03 12.36
N GLY A 584 -25.71 0.14 13.33
CA GLY A 584 -26.61 -0.97 13.64
C GLY A 584 -26.48 -2.22 12.75
N THR A 585 -25.43 -2.32 11.95
CA THR A 585 -25.14 -3.49 11.10
C THR A 585 -23.64 -3.63 10.88
N ASP A 586 -23.15 -4.87 10.79
CA ASP A 586 -21.73 -5.14 10.55
C ASP A 586 -21.41 -5.14 9.06
N MET A 587 -20.27 -4.55 8.70
CA MET A 587 -19.73 -4.65 7.34
C MET A 587 -19.21 -6.08 7.08
N LYS A 588 -19.39 -6.57 5.85
CA LYS A 588 -18.89 -7.87 5.38
C LYS A 588 -18.00 -7.79 4.14
N SER A 589 -18.14 -6.74 3.34
CA SER A 589 -17.40 -6.57 2.08
C SER A 589 -17.25 -5.08 1.78
N ILE A 590 -16.18 -4.70 1.09
CA ILE A 590 -15.92 -3.31 0.70
C ILE A 590 -15.39 -3.23 -0.72
N THR A 591 -15.76 -2.16 -1.41
CA THR A 591 -15.18 -1.77 -2.68
C THR A 591 -14.80 -0.30 -2.68
N ALA A 592 -13.72 -0.02 -3.39
CA ALA A 592 -13.17 1.31 -3.58
C ALA A 592 -12.59 1.42 -5.00
N ALA A 593 -12.54 2.66 -5.48
CA ALA A 593 -11.89 3.02 -6.73
C ALA A 593 -11.41 4.47 -6.68
N PRO A 594 -10.41 4.85 -7.50
CA PRO A 594 -9.93 6.22 -7.61
C PRO A 594 -11.07 7.21 -7.81
N GLY A 595 -11.19 8.20 -6.93
CA GLY A 595 -12.17 9.28 -7.05
C GLY A 595 -13.62 8.88 -6.79
N GLN A 596 -13.88 7.62 -6.45
CA GLN A 596 -15.21 7.11 -6.13
C GLN A 596 -15.44 7.08 -4.61
N PRO A 597 -16.70 7.23 -4.15
CA PRO A 597 -17.03 6.93 -2.75
C PRO A 597 -16.73 5.47 -2.41
N LEU A 598 -16.53 5.18 -1.13
CA LEU A 598 -16.47 3.79 -0.67
C LEU A 598 -17.87 3.20 -0.65
N MET A 599 -17.98 1.93 -1.00
CA MET A 599 -19.22 1.18 -0.92
C MET A 599 -19.00 -0.11 -0.15
N CYS A 600 -19.93 -0.48 0.71
CA CYS A 600 -19.85 -1.73 1.47
C CYS A 600 -21.15 -2.52 1.42
N GLY A 601 -21.01 -3.83 1.59
CA GLY A 601 -22.11 -4.75 1.82
C GLY A 601 -22.17 -5.10 3.30
N THR A 602 -23.37 -5.14 3.87
CA THR A 602 -23.58 -5.44 5.30
C THR A 602 -24.18 -6.82 5.52
N GLU A 603 -24.13 -7.31 6.75
CA GLU A 603 -24.71 -8.62 7.12
C GLU A 603 -26.22 -8.71 6.87
N ASP A 604 -26.93 -7.58 6.94
CA ASP A 604 -28.37 -7.48 6.69
C ASP A 604 -28.74 -7.41 5.19
N GLY A 605 -27.76 -7.61 4.29
CA GLY A 605 -27.98 -7.54 2.85
C GLY A 605 -28.29 -6.13 2.35
N GLN A 606 -27.61 -5.13 2.92
CA GLN A 606 -27.71 -3.74 2.47
C GLN A 606 -26.41 -3.30 1.78
N ILE A 607 -26.56 -2.47 0.76
CA ILE A 607 -25.45 -1.73 0.14
C ILE A 607 -25.43 -0.32 0.71
N MET A 608 -24.31 0.03 1.31
CA MET A 608 -24.05 1.34 1.89
C MET A 608 -22.99 2.08 1.10
N LEU A 609 -23.13 3.40 0.98
CA LEU A 609 -22.22 4.30 0.29
C LEU A 609 -21.73 5.39 1.25
N THR A 610 -20.46 5.80 1.17
CA THR A 610 -19.97 6.95 1.94
C THR A 610 -20.39 8.28 1.29
N GLY A 611 -20.98 9.18 2.07
CA GLY A 611 -21.20 10.59 1.70
C GLY A 611 -20.10 11.54 2.18
N ASP A 612 -20.31 12.86 2.02
CA ASP A 612 -19.32 13.96 2.15
C ASP A 612 -18.59 14.12 3.50
N ARG A 613 -18.89 13.30 4.50
CA ARG A 613 -18.29 13.36 5.85
C ARG A 613 -18.08 11.99 6.48
N ILE A 614 -17.78 10.96 5.68
CA ILE A 614 -17.60 9.57 6.16
C ILE A 614 -18.89 9.02 6.81
N SER A 615 -20.04 9.60 6.47
CA SER A 615 -21.35 9.05 6.86
C SER A 615 -21.78 7.99 5.86
N TRP A 616 -22.15 6.82 6.37
CA TRP A 616 -22.65 5.71 5.53
C TRP A 616 -24.15 5.82 5.32
N GLN A 617 -24.59 5.79 4.06
CA GLN A 617 -26.00 5.86 3.68
C GLN A 617 -26.39 4.63 2.87
N ARG A 618 -27.57 4.08 3.16
CA ARG A 618 -28.11 2.97 2.39
C ARG A 618 -28.54 3.46 1.02
N VAL A 619 -28.07 2.79 -0.03
CA VAL A 619 -28.40 3.12 -1.42
C VAL A 619 -29.16 2.00 -2.14
N ALA A 620 -28.99 0.76 -1.71
CA ALA A 620 -29.59 -0.41 -2.33
C ALA A 620 -29.70 -1.59 -1.34
N ASP A 621 -30.48 -2.61 -1.68
CA ASP A 621 -30.38 -3.94 -1.07
C ASP A 621 -29.42 -4.82 -1.88
N GLY A 622 -28.67 -5.72 -1.26
CA GLY A 622 -27.74 -6.60 -1.95
C GLY A 622 -26.49 -6.91 -1.14
N ALA A 623 -25.53 -7.55 -1.81
CA ALA A 623 -24.26 -7.94 -1.21
C ALA A 623 -23.13 -7.89 -2.24
N ASN A 624 -21.89 -7.94 -1.74
CA ASN A 624 -20.65 -8.00 -2.50
C ASN A 624 -20.53 -6.88 -3.55
N PRO A 625 -20.56 -5.59 -3.15
CA PRO A 625 -20.33 -4.51 -4.11
C PRO A 625 -18.90 -4.56 -4.66
N VAL A 626 -18.72 -4.23 -5.93
CA VAL A 626 -17.45 -4.24 -6.65
C VAL A 626 -17.38 -3.05 -7.62
N TYR A 627 -16.25 -2.36 -7.62
CA TYR A 627 -15.85 -1.46 -8.70
C TYR A 627 -14.93 -2.23 -9.66
N PRO A 628 -14.94 -1.93 -10.96
CA PRO A 628 -14.12 -2.60 -11.96
C PRO A 628 -12.61 -2.61 -11.63
N GLY A 629 -11.93 -3.68 -12.05
CA GLY A 629 -10.53 -3.99 -11.68
C GLY A 629 -10.48 -5.06 -10.60
#